data_AF-A0A8J9V1I9-F1
#
_entry.id   AF-A0A8J9V1I9-F1
#
_cell.length_a   1.000
_cell.length_b   1.000
_cell.length_c   1.000
_cell.angle_alpha   90.00
_cell.angle_beta   90.00
_cell.angle_gamma   90.00
#
_symmetry.space_group_name_H-M   'P 1'
#
loop_
_entity.id
_entity.type
_entity.pdbx_description
1 polymer ?
#
loop_
_entity_poly.entity_id
_entity_poly.type
_entity_poly.pdbx_seq_one_letter_code
_entity_poly.pdbx_strand_id
1 'polypeptide(L)'
;MDGEGDIFGANNRFLLENASNWHTWKFQVKVILKAVNAYDLVDGLLKCPENDDTKLATWKRLDAKAQAVIVGRLDSTAMLHVQNCETAKEIWDKLNTIYEQKSDVSLYILQQRFFEEKYNGSEDVSTFIAKIEAIVTQVRQAKGEIAENMIVTKIISSLSENFRHFVSAWDSVPIEKRTLSELTARLIIEEQRNKMYQESGSSSSTAFKTDTKTRKCFICGKVGHYKKTVKLKRLKTATSLKTFQMLVQQGQKTRKYK
;
A
#
# COMPACT_ATOMS: atom_id res chain seq x y z
N MET A 1 -51.89 -28.15 -4.62
CA MET A 1 -50.72 -28.56 -5.44
C MET A 1 -49.72 -27.46 -5.20
N ASP A 2 -48.98 -27.58 -4.11
CA ASP A 2 -48.31 -26.45 -3.50
C ASP A 2 -46.84 -26.54 -3.91
N GLY A 3 -46.41 -25.59 -4.75
CA GLY A 3 -45.10 -25.55 -5.39
C GLY A 3 -43.94 -25.23 -4.45
N GLU A 4 -43.82 -25.94 -3.32
CA GLU A 4 -42.68 -25.82 -2.39
C GLU A 4 -41.49 -26.73 -2.77
N GLY A 5 -41.59 -27.50 -3.86
CA GLY A 5 -40.67 -28.59 -4.18
C GLY A 5 -39.25 -28.21 -4.61
N ASP A 6 -38.98 -26.95 -4.96
CA ASP A 6 -37.74 -26.58 -5.70
C ASP A 6 -36.75 -25.70 -4.91
N ILE A 7 -37.09 -25.26 -3.70
CA ILE A 7 -36.19 -24.45 -2.84
C ILE A 7 -35.15 -25.30 -2.09
N PHE A 8 -35.43 -26.60 -1.91
CA PHE A 8 -34.55 -27.53 -1.18
C PHE A 8 -33.67 -28.39 -2.11
N GLY A 9 -33.97 -28.43 -3.40
CA GLY A 9 -33.52 -29.51 -4.29
C GLY A 9 -32.97 -29.06 -5.63
N ALA A 10 -31.88 -28.28 -5.66
CA ALA A 10 -30.94 -28.25 -6.79
C ALA A 10 -29.66 -27.50 -6.40
N ASN A 11 -28.56 -28.23 -6.18
CA ASN A 11 -27.20 -27.74 -5.96
C ASN A 11 -27.05 -26.55 -4.98
N ASN A 12 -26.65 -26.83 -3.74
CA ASN A 12 -26.11 -25.81 -2.83
C ASN A 12 -24.84 -25.19 -3.41
N ARG A 13 -25.01 -24.23 -4.31
CA ARG A 13 -23.91 -23.60 -5.04
C ARG A 13 -23.13 -22.59 -4.19
N PHE A 14 -23.57 -22.36 -2.94
CA PHE A 14 -23.03 -21.33 -2.04
C PHE A 14 -23.03 -21.81 -0.58
N LEU A 15 -22.01 -22.60 -0.21
CA LEU A 15 -21.81 -23.02 1.18
C LEU A 15 -21.10 -21.91 1.96
N LEU A 16 -21.38 -21.81 3.27
CA LEU A 16 -20.55 -21.04 4.18
C LEU A 16 -19.25 -21.81 4.40
N GLU A 17 -18.14 -21.27 3.91
CA GLU A 17 -16.83 -21.93 3.98
C GLU A 17 -15.96 -21.32 5.07
N ASN A 18 -15.95 -19.99 5.17
CA ASN A 18 -15.16 -19.26 6.15
C ASN A 18 -15.61 -17.78 6.24
N ALA A 19 -14.86 -16.98 7.00
CA ALA A 19 -15.18 -15.56 7.20
C ALA A 19 -15.16 -14.72 5.91
N SER A 20 -14.45 -15.14 4.86
CA SER A 20 -14.35 -14.36 3.61
C SER A 20 -15.65 -14.31 2.82
N ASN A 21 -16.46 -15.38 2.86
CA ASN A 21 -17.73 -15.44 2.12
C ASN A 21 -18.96 -15.22 3.02
N TRP A 22 -18.76 -14.95 4.31
CA TRP A 22 -19.81 -14.74 5.31
C TRP A 22 -20.87 -13.73 4.88
N HIS A 23 -20.47 -12.52 4.48
CA HIS A 23 -21.42 -11.47 4.09
C HIS A 23 -22.30 -11.86 2.90
N THR A 24 -21.71 -12.50 1.89
CA THR A 24 -22.42 -12.98 0.70
C THR A 24 -23.39 -14.10 1.06
N TRP A 25 -22.94 -15.07 1.85
CA TRP A 25 -23.76 -16.17 2.34
C TRP A 25 -24.92 -15.67 3.21
N LYS A 26 -24.64 -14.80 4.18
CA LYS A 26 -25.63 -14.21 5.10
C LYS A 26 -26.73 -13.49 4.34
N PHE A 27 -26.36 -12.72 3.31
CA PHE A 27 -27.32 -12.06 2.42
C PHE A 27 -28.21 -13.06 1.68
N GLN A 28 -27.62 -14.09 1.05
CA GLN A 28 -28.37 -15.09 0.30
C GLN A 28 -29.34 -15.88 1.20
N VAL A 29 -28.87 -16.34 2.37
CA VAL A 29 -29.71 -17.07 3.32
C VAL A 29 -30.83 -16.18 3.85
N LYS A 30 -30.55 -14.91 4.16
CA LYS A 30 -31.58 -13.94 4.55
C LYS A 30 -32.67 -13.78 3.49
N VAL A 31 -32.31 -13.72 2.20
CA VAL A 31 -33.30 -13.65 1.10
C VAL A 31 -34.17 -14.91 1.05
N ILE A 32 -33.56 -16.09 1.19
CA ILE A 32 -34.29 -17.37 1.16
C ILE A 32 -35.21 -17.51 2.38
N LEU A 33 -34.73 -17.18 3.59
CA LEU A 33 -35.53 -17.21 4.81
C LEU A 33 -36.75 -16.29 4.73
N LYS A 34 -36.61 -15.13 4.09
CA LYS A 34 -37.74 -14.24 3.81
C LYS A 34 -38.73 -14.87 2.82
N ALA A 35 -38.25 -15.50 1.76
CA ALA A 35 -39.10 -16.18 0.78
C ALA A 35 -39.94 -17.31 1.40
N VAL A 36 -39.42 -17.96 2.46
CA VAL A 36 -40.14 -19.01 3.20
C VAL A 36 -40.87 -18.52 4.45
N ASN A 37 -40.96 -17.19 4.67
CA ASN A 37 -41.59 -16.55 5.83
C ASN A 37 -41.02 -17.01 7.20
N ALA A 38 -39.74 -17.38 7.25
CA ALA A 38 -39.08 -17.84 8.48
C ALA A 38 -38.01 -16.86 8.99
N TYR A 39 -37.80 -15.73 8.31
CA TYR A 39 -36.78 -14.75 8.71
C TYR A 39 -37.08 -14.11 10.08
N ASP A 40 -38.33 -13.76 10.36
CA ASP A 40 -38.71 -13.10 11.61
C ASP A 40 -38.42 -13.97 12.85
N LEU A 41 -38.38 -15.29 12.68
CA LEU A 41 -38.01 -16.23 13.73
C LEU A 41 -36.52 -16.12 14.08
N VAL A 42 -35.64 -16.11 13.06
CA VAL A 42 -34.20 -16.01 13.29
C VAL A 42 -33.79 -14.60 13.75
N ASP A 43 -34.49 -13.57 13.28
CA ASP A 43 -34.30 -12.17 13.71
C ASP A 43 -34.81 -11.91 15.14
N GLY A 44 -35.55 -12.87 15.72
CA GLY A 44 -36.08 -12.80 17.09
C GLY A 44 -37.37 -12.01 17.24
N LEU A 45 -37.98 -11.55 16.13
CA LEU A 45 -39.28 -10.90 16.10
C LEU A 45 -40.41 -11.89 16.40
N LEU A 46 -40.30 -13.13 15.90
CA LEU A 46 -41.23 -14.22 16.17
C LEU A 46 -40.69 -15.14 17.27
N LYS A 47 -41.12 -14.88 18.52
CA LYS A 47 -40.73 -15.68 19.70
C LYS A 47 -41.54 -16.98 19.79
N CYS A 48 -40.95 -17.97 20.46
CA CYS A 48 -41.62 -19.23 20.76
C CYS A 48 -42.87 -18.97 21.64
N PRO A 49 -44.06 -19.44 21.24
CA PRO A 49 -45.27 -19.31 22.05
C PRO A 49 -45.22 -20.22 23.29
N GLU A 50 -45.49 -19.67 24.47
CA GLU A 50 -45.43 -20.43 25.74
C GLU A 50 -46.73 -21.18 26.08
N ASN A 51 -47.91 -20.64 25.71
CA ASN A 51 -49.21 -21.11 26.20
C ASN A 51 -50.27 -21.29 25.07
N ASP A 52 -49.84 -21.61 23.85
CA ASP A 52 -50.74 -21.82 22.71
C ASP A 52 -50.23 -22.95 21.81
N ASP A 53 -50.81 -24.14 21.96
CA ASP A 53 -50.38 -25.35 21.25
C ASP A 53 -50.47 -25.22 19.72
N THR A 54 -51.46 -24.48 19.22
CA THR A 54 -51.65 -24.29 17.77
C THR A 54 -50.57 -23.38 17.19
N LYS A 55 -50.26 -22.29 17.91
CA LYS A 55 -49.14 -21.41 17.52
C LYS A 55 -47.80 -22.10 17.71
N LEU A 56 -47.63 -22.94 18.73
CA LEU A 56 -46.40 -23.69 18.98
C LEU A 56 -46.11 -24.68 17.83
N ALA A 57 -47.13 -25.41 17.35
CA ALA A 57 -46.98 -26.30 16.21
C ALA A 57 -46.56 -25.53 14.93
N THR A 58 -47.18 -24.38 14.70
CA THR A 58 -46.83 -23.51 13.56
C THR A 58 -45.40 -22.97 13.67
N TRP A 59 -45.01 -22.54 14.87
CA TRP A 59 -43.66 -22.05 15.16
C TRP A 59 -42.60 -23.14 14.93
N LYS A 60 -42.82 -24.35 15.48
CA LYS A 60 -41.90 -25.49 15.29
C LYS A 60 -41.71 -25.86 13.81
N ARG A 61 -42.77 -25.75 13.00
CA ARG A 61 -42.68 -25.99 11.55
C ARG A 61 -41.83 -24.93 10.85
N LEU A 62 -41.98 -23.65 11.22
CA LEU A 62 -41.15 -22.56 10.68
C LEU A 62 -39.69 -22.68 11.13
N ASP A 63 -39.47 -23.04 12.39
CA ASP A 63 -38.14 -23.28 12.94
C ASP A 63 -37.43 -24.39 12.17
N ALA A 64 -38.05 -25.57 12.03
CA ALA A 64 -37.50 -26.67 11.24
C ALA A 64 -37.21 -26.28 9.78
N LYS A 65 -38.07 -25.47 9.15
CA LYS A 65 -37.85 -24.94 7.80
C LYS A 65 -36.64 -24.03 7.73
N ALA A 66 -36.47 -23.14 8.71
CA ALA A 66 -35.30 -22.26 8.81
C ALA A 66 -34.02 -23.04 9.08
N GLN A 67 -34.06 -24.04 9.98
CA GLN A 67 -32.92 -24.93 10.23
C GLN A 67 -32.48 -25.65 8.95
N ALA A 68 -33.43 -26.23 8.20
CA ALA A 68 -33.12 -26.91 6.93
C ALA A 68 -32.46 -25.98 5.91
N VAL A 69 -32.94 -24.73 5.78
CA VAL A 69 -32.34 -23.72 4.89
C VAL A 69 -30.92 -23.38 5.31
N ILE A 70 -30.70 -23.11 6.61
CA ILE A 70 -29.39 -22.69 7.13
C ILE A 70 -28.40 -23.85 7.07
N VAL A 71 -28.71 -24.97 7.71
CA VAL A 71 -27.83 -26.14 7.84
C VAL A 71 -27.50 -26.73 6.48
N GLY A 72 -28.46 -26.74 5.55
CA GLY A 72 -28.20 -27.15 4.18
C GLY A 72 -27.10 -26.34 3.50
N ARG A 73 -26.82 -25.11 3.94
CA ARG A 73 -25.84 -24.20 3.32
C ARG A 73 -24.57 -24.04 4.12
N LEU A 74 -24.29 -24.93 5.07
CA LEU A 74 -23.04 -24.93 5.83
C LEU A 74 -22.08 -25.95 5.22
N ASP A 75 -20.79 -25.60 5.18
CA ASP A 75 -19.75 -26.60 5.01
C ASP A 75 -19.56 -27.43 6.29
N SER A 76 -18.70 -28.44 6.24
CA SER A 76 -18.40 -29.30 7.39
C SER A 76 -17.83 -28.52 8.58
N THR A 77 -17.02 -27.49 8.34
CA THR A 77 -16.38 -26.68 9.40
C THR A 77 -17.40 -25.82 10.15
N ALA A 78 -18.25 -25.11 9.42
CA ALA A 78 -19.33 -24.30 9.95
C ALA A 78 -20.37 -25.16 10.67
N MET A 79 -20.65 -26.37 10.19
CA MET A 79 -21.57 -27.30 10.83
C MET A 79 -21.12 -27.71 12.24
N LEU A 80 -19.83 -27.93 12.45
CA LEU A 80 -19.27 -28.25 13.78
C LEU A 80 -19.53 -27.16 14.83
N HIS A 81 -19.65 -25.90 14.40
CA HIS A 81 -19.91 -24.78 15.31
C HIS A 81 -21.35 -24.72 15.82
N VAL A 82 -22.30 -25.32 15.10
CA VAL A 82 -23.74 -25.19 15.36
C VAL A 82 -24.44 -26.52 15.68
N GLN A 83 -23.70 -27.63 15.71
CA GLN A 83 -24.25 -28.98 15.95
C GLN A 83 -25.02 -29.13 17.28
N ASN A 84 -24.73 -28.27 18.26
CA ASN A 84 -25.37 -28.27 19.58
C ASN A 84 -26.48 -27.23 19.71
N CYS A 85 -26.79 -26.48 18.65
CA CYS A 85 -27.88 -25.50 18.66
C CYS A 85 -29.21 -26.21 18.39
N GLU A 86 -30.24 -25.88 19.15
CA GLU A 86 -31.54 -26.56 19.08
C GLU A 86 -32.55 -25.82 18.20
N THR A 87 -32.38 -24.51 18.03
CA THR A 87 -33.29 -23.66 17.27
C THR A 87 -32.59 -22.96 16.11
N ALA A 88 -33.33 -22.62 15.06
CA ALA A 88 -32.78 -21.86 13.93
C ALA A 88 -32.22 -20.50 14.38
N LYS A 89 -32.82 -19.91 15.41
CA LYS A 89 -32.34 -18.68 16.02
C LYS A 89 -30.95 -18.86 16.66
N GLU A 90 -30.77 -19.91 17.47
CA GLU A 90 -29.46 -20.21 18.07
C GLU A 90 -28.39 -20.44 17.01
N ILE A 91 -28.71 -21.22 15.97
CA ILE A 91 -27.81 -21.44 14.83
C ILE A 91 -27.42 -20.10 14.21
N TRP A 92 -28.42 -19.26 13.88
CA TRP A 92 -28.20 -17.96 13.27
C TRP A 92 -27.32 -17.05 14.15
N ASP A 93 -27.65 -16.91 15.44
CA ASP A 93 -26.92 -16.06 16.38
C ASP A 93 -25.47 -16.54 16.59
N LYS A 94 -25.27 -17.87 16.65
CA LYS A 94 -23.94 -18.48 16.77
C LYS A 94 -23.07 -18.18 15.55
N LEU A 95 -23.63 -18.35 14.34
CA LEU A 95 -22.91 -18.04 13.10
C LEU A 95 -22.57 -16.56 13.00
N ASN A 96 -23.50 -15.66 13.34
CA ASN A 96 -23.22 -14.22 13.40
C ASN A 96 -22.07 -13.93 14.35
N THR A 97 -22.09 -14.49 15.56
CA THR A 97 -21.03 -14.26 16.55
C THR A 97 -19.65 -14.71 16.04
N ILE A 98 -19.58 -15.86 15.37
CA ILE A 98 -18.30 -16.43 14.92
C ILE A 98 -17.78 -15.71 13.69
N TYR A 99 -18.64 -15.44 12.71
CA TYR A 99 -18.21 -15.02 11.38
C TYR A 99 -18.29 -13.51 11.14
N GLU A 100 -19.18 -12.78 11.82
CA GLU A 100 -19.25 -11.31 11.69
C GLU A 100 -17.93 -10.69 12.17
N GLN A 101 -17.54 -10.96 13.42
CA GLN A 101 -16.31 -10.42 14.00
C GLN A 101 -15.07 -10.85 13.21
N LYS A 102 -14.99 -12.12 12.78
CA LYS A 102 -13.86 -12.61 11.99
C LYS A 102 -13.79 -11.93 10.62
N SER A 103 -14.93 -11.65 10.00
CA SER A 103 -14.98 -10.97 8.70
C SER A 103 -14.54 -9.51 8.82
N ASP A 104 -14.97 -8.80 9.87
CA ASP A 104 -14.54 -7.42 10.14
C ASP A 104 -13.04 -7.34 10.44
N VAL A 105 -12.53 -8.24 11.30
CA VAL A 105 -11.10 -8.34 11.59
C VAL A 105 -10.32 -8.68 10.33
N SER A 106 -10.83 -9.57 9.49
CA SER A 106 -10.20 -9.91 8.21
C SER A 106 -10.13 -8.71 7.27
N LEU A 107 -11.20 -7.92 7.14
CA LEU A 107 -11.22 -6.70 6.35
C LEU A 107 -10.22 -5.66 6.88
N TYR A 108 -10.20 -5.44 8.20
CA TYR A 108 -9.25 -4.53 8.84
C TYR A 108 -7.79 -4.93 8.57
N ILE A 109 -7.44 -6.21 8.72
CA ILE A 109 -6.09 -6.72 8.44
C ILE A 109 -5.71 -6.50 6.96
N LEU A 110 -6.65 -6.72 6.03
CA LEU A 110 -6.41 -6.49 4.61
C LEU A 110 -6.16 -5.01 4.30
N GLN A 111 -6.91 -4.10 4.91
CA GLN A 111 -6.69 -2.67 4.79
C GLN A 111 -5.34 -2.25 5.38
N GLN A 112 -4.99 -2.78 6.56
CA GLN A 112 -3.68 -2.54 7.17
C GLN A 112 -2.55 -2.98 6.23
N ARG A 113 -2.62 -4.20 5.68
CA ARG A 113 -1.66 -4.69 4.68
C ARG A 113 -1.59 -3.77 3.46
N PHE A 114 -2.73 -3.31 2.95
CA PHE A 114 -2.76 -2.35 1.85
C PHE A 114 -1.99 -1.06 2.18
N PHE A 115 -2.14 -0.51 3.39
CA PHE A 115 -1.40 0.69 3.79
C PHE A 115 0.08 0.44 4.07
N GLU A 116 0.45 -0.73 4.57
CA GLU A 116 1.84 -1.07 4.91
C GLU A 116 2.68 -1.50 3.71
N GLU A 117 2.07 -2.00 2.63
CA GLU A 117 2.77 -2.50 1.45
C GLU A 117 3.60 -1.39 0.77
N LYS A 118 4.91 -1.61 0.60
CA LYS A 118 5.83 -0.63 0.01
C LYS A 118 6.65 -1.27 -1.10
N TYR A 119 6.98 -0.48 -2.11
CA TYR A 119 7.90 -0.92 -3.13
C TYR A 119 9.31 -0.97 -2.53
N ASN A 120 9.94 -2.14 -2.56
CA ASN A 120 11.25 -2.38 -1.94
C ASN A 120 12.43 -2.18 -2.91
N GLY A 121 12.18 -1.89 -4.19
CA GLY A 121 13.23 -1.69 -5.21
C GLY A 121 13.97 -2.97 -5.64
N SER A 122 13.72 -4.11 -4.99
CA SER A 122 14.32 -5.40 -5.33
C SER A 122 13.46 -6.24 -6.27
N GLU A 123 12.15 -6.03 -6.24
CA GLU A 123 11.20 -6.65 -7.15
C GLU A 123 10.87 -5.74 -8.34
N ASP A 124 10.39 -6.36 -9.42
CA ASP A 124 9.86 -5.60 -10.55
C ASP A 124 8.58 -4.85 -10.15
N VAL A 125 8.39 -3.64 -10.68
CA VAL A 125 7.21 -2.80 -10.41
C VAL A 125 5.91 -3.52 -10.76
N SER A 126 5.89 -4.36 -11.80
CA SER A 126 4.73 -5.18 -12.15
C SER A 126 4.34 -6.16 -11.04
N THR A 127 5.33 -6.77 -10.38
CA THR A 127 5.11 -7.70 -9.26
C THR A 127 4.54 -6.96 -8.05
N PHE A 128 5.08 -5.78 -7.76
CA PHE A 128 4.57 -4.92 -6.69
C PHE A 128 3.11 -4.49 -6.94
N ILE A 129 2.78 -4.07 -8.16
CA ILE A 129 1.40 -3.69 -8.53
C ILE A 129 0.47 -4.89 -8.38
N ALA A 130 0.88 -6.07 -8.84
CA ALA A 130 0.09 -7.30 -8.71
C ALA A 130 -0.21 -7.66 -7.24
N LYS A 131 0.72 -7.43 -6.31
CA LYS A 131 0.48 -7.60 -4.87
C LYS A 131 -0.60 -6.65 -4.35
N ILE A 132 -0.54 -5.38 -4.73
CA ILE A 132 -1.56 -4.38 -4.36
C ILE A 132 -2.92 -4.79 -4.93
N GLU A 133 -3.01 -5.18 -6.20
CA GLU A 133 -4.25 -5.65 -6.84
C GLU A 133 -4.82 -6.90 -6.16
N ALA A 134 -3.95 -7.83 -5.74
CA ALA A 134 -4.36 -9.02 -4.99
C ALA A 134 -4.98 -8.66 -3.64
N ILE A 135 -4.42 -7.69 -2.92
CA ILE A 135 -5.00 -7.19 -1.65
C ILE A 135 -6.34 -6.49 -1.91
N VAL A 136 -6.43 -5.62 -2.92
CA VAL A 136 -7.68 -4.94 -3.31
C VAL A 136 -8.77 -5.95 -3.67
N THR A 137 -8.41 -7.03 -4.37
CA THR A 137 -9.34 -8.11 -4.71
C THR A 137 -9.86 -8.81 -3.45
N GLN A 138 -8.99 -9.11 -2.48
CA GLN A 138 -9.39 -9.70 -1.20
C GLN A 138 -10.30 -8.74 -0.40
N VAL A 139 -10.02 -7.44 -0.40
CA VAL A 139 -10.87 -6.42 0.23
C VAL A 139 -12.27 -6.41 -0.41
N ARG A 140 -12.35 -6.46 -1.75
CA ARG A 140 -13.63 -6.54 -2.47
C ARG A 140 -14.41 -7.82 -2.15
N GLN A 141 -13.73 -8.95 -2.01
CA GLN A 141 -14.34 -10.21 -1.59
C GLN A 141 -14.95 -10.10 -0.18
N ALA A 142 -14.28 -9.39 0.73
CA ALA A 142 -14.76 -9.07 2.06
C ALA A 142 -15.80 -7.92 2.10
N LYS A 143 -16.38 -7.53 0.95
CA LYS A 143 -17.34 -6.41 0.80
C LYS A 143 -16.78 -5.02 1.15
N GLY A 144 -15.47 -4.89 1.31
CA GLY A 144 -14.82 -3.59 1.36
C GLY A 144 -14.64 -2.99 -0.04
N GLU A 145 -14.38 -1.69 -0.08
CA GLU A 145 -14.09 -0.97 -1.32
C GLU A 145 -12.85 -0.11 -1.15
N ILE A 146 -11.99 -0.14 -2.17
CA ILE A 146 -10.86 0.78 -2.31
C ILE A 146 -11.02 1.43 -3.67
N ALA A 147 -11.26 2.74 -3.66
CA ALA A 147 -11.44 3.52 -4.87
C ALA A 147 -10.15 3.53 -5.70
N GLU A 148 -10.28 3.50 -7.03
CA GLU A 148 -9.12 3.38 -7.94
C GLU A 148 -8.10 4.51 -7.74
N ASN A 149 -8.58 5.74 -7.47
CA ASN A 149 -7.71 6.86 -7.15
C ASN A 149 -6.85 6.61 -5.90
N MET A 150 -7.37 5.92 -4.88
CA MET A 150 -6.58 5.53 -3.70
C MET A 150 -5.54 4.48 -4.05
N ILE A 151 -5.85 3.54 -4.95
CA ILE A 151 -4.88 2.54 -5.44
C ILE A 151 -3.73 3.24 -6.18
N VAL A 152 -4.07 4.16 -7.09
CA VAL A 152 -3.11 4.98 -7.84
C VAL A 152 -2.23 5.79 -6.89
N THR A 153 -2.83 6.53 -5.95
CA THR A 153 -2.10 7.30 -4.93
C THR A 153 -1.21 6.40 -4.09
N LYS A 154 -1.70 5.23 -3.67
CA LYS A 154 -0.94 4.26 -2.89
C LYS A 154 0.31 3.82 -3.64
N ILE A 155 0.18 3.41 -4.91
CA ILE A 155 1.31 2.97 -5.73
C ILE A 155 2.34 4.09 -5.82
N ILE A 156 1.94 5.29 -6.24
CA ILE A 156 2.84 6.44 -6.43
C ILE A 156 3.58 6.81 -5.15
N SER A 157 2.86 6.85 -4.02
CA SER A 157 3.44 7.20 -2.71
C SER A 157 4.36 6.12 -2.13
N SER A 158 4.25 4.88 -2.61
CA SER A 158 5.06 3.75 -2.18
C SER A 158 6.32 3.53 -3.02
N LEU A 159 6.47 4.20 -4.17
CA LEU A 159 7.65 4.09 -5.03
C LEU A 159 8.91 4.66 -4.36
N SER A 160 10.06 4.10 -4.70
CA SER A 160 11.37 4.57 -4.23
C SER A 160 11.83 5.84 -4.96
N GLU A 161 12.86 6.52 -4.43
CA GLU A 161 13.33 7.83 -4.91
C GLU A 161 13.79 7.84 -6.38
N ASN A 162 14.19 6.69 -6.92
CA ASN A 162 14.53 6.50 -8.34
C ASN A 162 13.34 6.75 -9.30
N PHE A 163 12.10 6.83 -8.81
CA PHE A 163 10.93 7.20 -9.60
C PHE A 163 10.53 8.67 -9.42
N ARG A 164 11.32 9.53 -8.75
CA ARG A 164 10.94 10.92 -8.48
C ARG A 164 10.57 11.73 -9.73
N HIS A 165 11.31 11.55 -10.83
CA HIS A 165 11.01 12.22 -12.10
C HIS A 165 9.71 11.73 -12.72
N PHE A 166 9.44 10.43 -12.61
CA PHE A 166 8.17 9.84 -13.02
C PHE A 166 7.00 10.42 -12.23
N VAL A 167 7.11 10.48 -10.89
CA VAL A 167 6.05 11.04 -10.02
C VAL A 167 5.73 12.48 -10.43
N SER A 168 6.75 13.30 -10.67
CA SER A 168 6.57 14.69 -11.11
C SER A 168 5.86 14.80 -12.47
N ALA A 169 6.20 13.92 -13.42
CA ALA A 169 5.54 13.86 -14.71
C ALA A 169 4.09 13.35 -14.60
N TRP A 170 3.85 12.39 -13.72
CA TRP A 170 2.52 11.85 -13.44
C TRP A 170 1.58 12.89 -12.84
N ASP A 171 2.08 13.76 -11.96
CA ASP A 171 1.30 14.87 -11.38
C ASP A 171 0.80 15.88 -12.41
N SER A 172 1.38 15.89 -13.62
CA SER A 172 0.92 16.73 -14.74
C SER A 172 -0.13 16.05 -15.63
N VAL A 173 -0.44 14.77 -15.41
CA VAL A 173 -1.45 14.03 -16.19
C VAL A 173 -2.85 14.51 -15.80
N PRO A 174 -3.76 14.77 -16.77
CA PRO A 174 -5.16 15.09 -16.48
C PRO A 174 -5.84 14.04 -15.60
N ILE A 175 -6.68 14.47 -14.67
CA ILE A 175 -7.30 13.59 -13.65
C ILE A 175 -8.06 12.44 -14.31
N GLU A 176 -8.81 12.70 -15.39
CA GLU A 176 -9.55 11.67 -16.15
C GLU A 176 -8.68 10.55 -16.75
N LYS A 177 -7.36 10.78 -16.88
CA LYS A 177 -6.41 9.80 -17.42
C LYS A 177 -5.58 9.11 -16.34
N ARG A 178 -5.80 9.43 -15.05
CA ARG A 178 -5.08 8.82 -13.92
C ARG A 178 -5.71 7.49 -13.51
N THR A 179 -5.79 6.56 -14.44
CA THR A 179 -6.28 5.20 -14.19
C THR A 179 -5.13 4.29 -13.77
N LEU A 180 -5.46 3.16 -13.12
CA LEU A 180 -4.47 2.16 -12.74
C LEU A 180 -3.77 1.58 -13.98
N SER A 181 -4.53 1.36 -15.06
CA SER A 181 -4.00 0.82 -16.32
C SER A 181 -2.93 1.73 -16.94
N GLU A 182 -3.20 3.03 -17.02
CA GLU A 182 -2.25 4.00 -17.59
C GLU A 182 -1.00 4.15 -16.70
N LEU A 183 -1.19 4.16 -15.38
CA LEU A 183 -0.09 4.20 -14.41
C LEU A 183 0.85 3.00 -14.60
N THR A 184 0.28 1.79 -14.62
CA THR A 184 1.03 0.53 -14.77
C THR A 184 1.84 0.52 -16.06
N ALA A 185 1.23 0.89 -17.20
CA ALA A 185 1.91 0.91 -18.49
C ALA A 185 3.13 1.85 -18.48
N ARG A 186 2.99 3.07 -17.95
CA ARG A 186 4.09 4.03 -17.92
C ARG A 186 5.17 3.66 -16.92
N LEU A 187 4.81 3.08 -15.78
CA LEU A 187 5.78 2.63 -14.77
C LEU A 187 6.68 1.52 -15.30
N ILE A 188 6.14 0.56 -16.04
CA ILE A 188 6.92 -0.52 -16.66
C ILE A 188 7.96 0.05 -17.64
N ILE A 189 7.55 1.01 -18.49
CA ILE A 189 8.46 1.68 -19.44
C ILE A 189 9.56 2.44 -18.70
N GLU A 190 9.21 3.14 -17.63
CA GLU A 190 10.19 3.91 -16.85
C GLU A 190 11.18 2.99 -16.12
N GLU A 191 10.72 1.85 -15.58
CA GLU A 191 11.60 0.87 -14.96
C GLU A 191 12.61 0.31 -15.97
N GLN A 192 12.17 -0.04 -17.19
CA GLN A 192 13.06 -0.50 -18.26
C GLN A 192 14.10 0.57 -18.61
N ARG A 193 13.69 1.84 -18.72
CA ARG A 193 14.60 2.96 -18.98
C ARG A 193 15.63 3.13 -17.87
N ASN A 194 15.19 3.03 -16.61
CA ASN A 194 16.08 3.10 -15.45
C ASN A 194 17.12 1.97 -15.44
N LYS A 195 16.72 0.73 -15.77
CA LYS A 195 17.62 -0.42 -15.91
C LYS A 195 18.69 -0.14 -16.99
N MET A 196 18.31 0.38 -18.16
CA MET A 196 19.25 0.76 -19.22
C MET A 196 20.25 1.86 -18.81
N TYR A 197 19.82 2.86 -18.02
CA TYR A 197 20.72 3.92 -17.52
C TYR A 197 21.71 3.40 -16.47
N GLN A 198 21.31 2.44 -15.63
CA GLN A 198 22.21 1.83 -14.66
C GLN A 198 23.27 0.95 -15.33
N GLU A 199 22.89 0.21 -16.37
CA GLU A 199 23.82 -0.62 -17.16
C GLU A 199 24.82 0.23 -17.97
N SER A 200 24.36 1.33 -18.57
CA SER A 200 25.22 2.26 -19.32
C SER A 200 26.11 3.13 -18.42
N GLY A 201 25.67 3.43 -17.19
CA GLY A 201 26.46 4.14 -16.17
C GLY A 201 27.65 3.34 -15.62
N SER A 202 27.63 2.01 -15.74
CA SER A 202 28.76 1.14 -15.38
C SER A 202 29.89 1.16 -16.44
N SER A 203 29.62 1.61 -17.67
CA SER A 203 30.58 1.58 -18.79
C SER A 203 30.96 2.95 -19.37
N SER A 204 30.59 4.09 -18.77
CA SER A 204 31.04 5.39 -19.27
C SER A 204 31.48 6.36 -18.17
N SER A 205 32.67 6.09 -17.63
CA SER A 205 33.56 7.16 -17.21
C SER A 205 34.31 7.72 -18.43
N THR A 206 33.60 8.21 -19.45
CA THR A 206 34.23 9.09 -20.43
C THR A 206 34.39 10.47 -19.79
N ALA A 207 35.39 10.56 -18.91
CA ALA A 207 35.94 11.83 -18.51
C ALA A 207 36.24 12.62 -19.79
N PHE A 208 35.56 13.75 -19.99
CA PHE A 208 35.87 14.68 -21.06
C PHE A 208 37.31 15.16 -20.81
N LYS A 209 38.29 14.51 -21.45
CA LYS A 209 39.69 14.95 -21.40
C LYS A 209 39.73 16.26 -22.16
N THR A 210 39.59 17.37 -21.44
CA THR A 210 39.95 18.67 -22.00
C THR A 210 41.43 18.60 -22.36
N ASP A 211 41.75 18.71 -23.64
CA ASP A 211 43.14 18.77 -24.09
C ASP A 211 43.78 20.06 -23.55
N THR A 212 44.47 19.92 -22.42
CA THR A 212 45.19 21.01 -21.77
C THR A 212 46.57 21.23 -22.37
N LYS A 213 46.94 20.50 -23.44
CA LYS A 213 48.29 20.59 -24.04
C LYS A 213 48.60 21.92 -24.72
N THR A 214 47.62 22.81 -24.90
CA THR A 214 47.85 24.10 -25.59
C THR A 214 47.60 25.34 -24.72
N ARG A 215 47.02 25.20 -23.51
CA ARG A 215 46.71 26.37 -22.66
C ARG A 215 47.80 26.65 -21.65
N LYS A 216 48.45 27.80 -21.79
CA LYS A 216 49.44 28.35 -20.84
C LYS A 216 48.72 28.96 -19.62
N CYS A 217 49.25 28.74 -18.41
CA CYS A 217 48.74 29.39 -17.21
C CYS A 217 48.90 30.91 -17.31
N PHE A 218 47.83 31.67 -17.07
CA PHE A 218 47.82 33.15 -17.16
C PHE A 218 48.76 33.86 -16.16
N ILE A 219 49.23 33.16 -15.12
CA ILE A 219 50.10 33.74 -14.08
C ILE A 219 51.59 33.45 -14.35
N CYS A 220 51.94 32.26 -14.84
CA CYS A 220 53.35 31.85 -14.98
C CYS A 220 53.75 31.36 -16.37
N GLY A 221 52.83 31.31 -17.33
CA GLY A 221 53.09 30.96 -18.72
C GLY A 221 53.40 29.48 -19.00
N LYS A 222 53.51 28.62 -17.97
CA LYS A 222 53.78 27.18 -18.15
C LYS A 222 52.52 26.41 -18.50
N VAL A 223 52.65 25.39 -19.35
CA VAL A 223 51.59 24.45 -19.72
C VAL A 223 51.42 23.36 -18.65
N GLY A 224 50.26 22.72 -18.59
CA GLY A 224 50.00 21.59 -17.68
C GLY A 224 49.34 21.94 -16.34
N HIS A 225 48.96 23.20 -16.09
CA HIS A 225 48.11 23.54 -14.93
C HIS A 225 47.23 24.77 -15.20
N TYR A 226 46.08 24.82 -14.53
CA TYR A 226 45.15 25.96 -14.55
C TYR A 226 44.85 26.37 -13.11
N LYS A 227 45.19 27.61 -12.74
CA LYS A 227 44.95 28.13 -11.38
C LYS A 227 43.76 29.09 -11.41
N LYS A 228 42.57 28.59 -11.03
CA LYS A 228 41.35 29.40 -10.89
C LYS A 228 41.41 30.11 -9.54
N THR A 229 41.43 31.45 -9.55
CA THR A 229 41.37 32.38 -8.40
C THR A 229 42.63 32.57 -7.53
N VAL A 230 43.01 33.85 -7.38
CA VAL A 230 44.03 34.36 -6.48
C VAL A 230 43.42 34.46 -5.07
N LYS A 231 43.77 33.53 -4.17
CA LYS A 231 43.77 33.88 -2.73
C LYS A 231 45.00 34.76 -2.52
N LEU A 232 44.78 36.06 -2.25
CA LEU A 232 45.81 36.99 -1.78
C LEU A 232 46.47 36.36 -0.55
N LYS A 233 47.61 35.69 -0.76
CA LYS A 233 48.49 35.30 0.33
C LYS A 233 49.15 36.59 0.81
N ARG A 234 48.82 36.99 2.04
CA ARG A 234 49.54 38.00 2.82
C ARG A 234 51.04 37.88 2.52
N LEU A 235 51.62 38.90 1.89
CA LEU A 235 53.06 39.08 1.85
C LEU A 235 53.53 39.15 3.30
N LYS A 236 54.13 38.07 3.80
CA LYS A 236 54.97 38.15 4.99
C LYS A 236 56.23 38.90 4.55
N THR A 237 56.19 40.22 4.61
CA THR A 237 57.40 41.04 4.62
C THR A 237 58.17 40.67 5.88
N ALA A 238 59.12 39.75 5.75
CA ALA A 238 60.16 39.55 6.74
C ALA A 238 61.18 40.69 6.62
N THR A 239 60.72 41.92 6.87
CA THR A 239 61.61 43.03 7.17
C THR A 239 61.98 42.85 8.63
N SER A 240 63.16 42.26 8.87
CA SER A 240 63.78 42.18 10.19
C SER A 240 63.67 43.53 10.91
N LEU A 241 62.77 43.60 11.89
CA LEU A 241 62.62 44.74 12.81
C LEU A 241 63.89 45.00 13.63
N LYS A 242 64.88 44.09 13.59
CA LYS A 242 66.21 44.29 14.18
C LYS A 242 67.13 45.16 13.33
N THR A 243 66.93 45.23 12.01
CA THR A 243 67.82 46.01 11.11
C THR A 243 67.45 47.50 11.09
N PHE A 244 66.18 47.86 11.35
CA PHE A 244 65.75 49.26 11.43
C PHE A 244 66.04 49.89 12.82
N GLN A 245 65.98 49.11 13.91
CA GLN A 245 66.35 49.59 15.25
C GLN A 245 67.87 49.81 15.43
N MET A 246 68.72 49.08 14.70
CA MET A 246 70.18 49.29 14.74
C MET A 246 70.64 50.53 13.97
N LEU A 247 69.97 50.90 12.86
CA LEU A 247 70.36 52.06 12.06
C LEU A 247 69.89 53.40 12.66
N VAL A 248 68.83 53.40 13.46
CA VAL A 248 68.35 54.60 14.17
C VAL A 248 69.27 54.97 15.36
N GLN A 249 69.91 53.99 16.02
CA GLN A 249 70.85 54.26 17.11
C GLN A 249 72.26 54.68 16.66
N GLN A 250 72.67 54.34 15.42
CA GLN A 250 73.95 54.79 14.86
C GLN A 250 73.87 56.17 14.18
N GLY A 251 72.67 56.64 13.80
CA GLY A 251 72.44 57.98 13.23
C GLY A 251 72.29 59.12 14.23
N GLN A 252 72.15 58.85 15.54
CA GLN A 252 72.02 59.87 16.59
C GLN A 252 73.30 60.13 17.40
N LYS A 253 74.41 59.41 17.13
CA LYS A 253 75.70 59.59 17.82
C LYS A 253 76.75 60.41 17.06
N THR A 254 76.45 60.90 15.85
CA THR A 254 77.39 61.71 15.04
C THR A 254 76.96 63.17 14.80
N ARG A 255 75.89 63.64 15.46
CA ARG A 255 75.53 65.08 15.55
C ARG A 255 75.47 65.52 17.01
N LYS A 256 76.62 65.55 17.67
CA LYS A 256 76.96 66.36 18.85
C LYS A 256 78.36 65.94 19.30
N TYR A 257 79.39 66.50 18.67
CA TYR A 257 80.65 66.95 19.29
C TYR A 257 81.57 67.48 18.19
N LYS A 258 81.83 68.80 18.29
CA LYS A 258 82.72 69.66 17.51
C LYS A 258 82.30 70.02 16.09
#